data_AF-C5L9N2-F1
#
_entry.id   AF-C5L9N2-F1
#
_cell.length_a   1.000
_cell.length_b   1.000
_cell.length_c   1.000
_cell.angle_alpha   90.00
_cell.angle_beta   90.00
_cell.angle_gamma   90.00
#
_symmetry.space_group_name_H-M   'P 1'
#
loop_
_entity.id
_entity.type
_entity.pdbx_description
1 polymer ?
#
loop_
_entity_poly.entity_id
_entity_poly.type
_entity_poly.pdbx_seq_one_letter_code
_entity_poly.pdbx_strand_id
1 'polypeptide(L)'
;FVGNSNLGKCFSVKNEAKTIQQVVLEGCVSEDGVTKYGQKFKKDFVSADGKYFSLRDGNWCLGANEKTGLAVSQCDGESSSQKWEYADFKGLVNQESGLCLDAGGGSKPQLYTCYTDGSNSNQIWEMSKAGFIRGGPDRTCLDFAPVSDAPLSAVQCSQAKNFRWVIYKPFEPLETRLYHEAEEKYPAVLASADVD
;
A
#
# COMPACT_ATOMS: atom_id res chain seq x y z
N PHE A 1 -14.53 -12.63 6.95
CA PHE A 1 -13.78 -12.41 8.20
C PHE A 1 -12.69 -13.45 8.32
N VAL A 2 -11.56 -13.13 8.92
CA VAL A 2 -10.56 -14.15 9.30
C VAL A 2 -10.85 -14.55 10.74
N GLY A 3 -10.95 -15.85 11.00
CA GLY A 3 -11.40 -16.36 12.29
C GLY A 3 -11.39 -17.87 12.36
N ASN A 4 -11.62 -18.39 13.56
CA ASN A 4 -11.81 -19.80 13.82
C ASN A 4 -13.31 -20.12 13.68
N SER A 5 -13.66 -20.82 12.60
CA SER A 5 -15.03 -21.23 12.29
C SER A 5 -15.62 -22.16 13.34
N ASN A 6 -14.81 -23.03 13.94
CA ASN A 6 -15.25 -24.01 14.94
C ASN A 6 -15.65 -23.34 16.26
N LEU A 7 -15.08 -22.18 16.57
CA LEU A 7 -15.37 -21.42 17.80
C LEU A 7 -16.32 -20.25 17.57
N GLY A 8 -16.72 -19.98 16.32
CA GLY A 8 -17.52 -18.79 15.97
C GLY A 8 -16.82 -17.46 16.26
N LYS A 9 -15.47 -17.49 16.39
CA LYS A 9 -14.67 -16.32 16.77
C LYS A 9 -13.95 -15.75 15.56
N CYS A 10 -14.02 -14.43 15.40
CA CYS A 10 -13.36 -13.69 14.34
C CYS A 10 -12.42 -12.62 14.91
N PHE A 11 -11.35 -12.31 14.18
CA PHE A 11 -10.47 -11.20 14.53
C PHE A 11 -11.14 -9.86 14.23
N SER A 12 -11.10 -8.94 15.19
CA SER A 12 -11.61 -7.56 15.08
C SER A 12 -10.67 -6.56 15.74
N VAL A 13 -10.60 -5.36 15.17
CA VAL A 13 -9.87 -4.21 15.73
C VAL A 13 -10.70 -3.53 16.82
N LYS A 14 -10.07 -3.05 17.91
CA LYS A 14 -10.76 -2.29 18.98
C LYS A 14 -11.31 -0.93 18.48
N ASN A 15 -12.36 -0.43 19.14
CA ASN A 15 -13.23 0.66 18.67
C ASN A 15 -12.60 2.06 18.48
N GLU A 16 -11.34 2.28 18.85
CA GLU A 16 -10.74 3.63 18.92
C GLU A 16 -9.47 3.81 18.06
N ALA A 17 -9.12 2.83 17.24
CA ALA A 17 -7.98 2.97 16.33
C ALA A 17 -8.29 4.08 15.31
N LYS A 18 -7.68 5.26 15.49
CA LYS A 18 -7.75 6.36 14.53
C LYS A 18 -6.88 6.00 13.33
N THR A 19 -7.52 5.68 12.21
CA THR A 19 -6.88 5.32 10.95
C THR A 19 -6.47 6.56 10.14
N ILE A 20 -5.88 7.57 10.77
CA ILE A 20 -5.02 8.45 9.98
C ILE A 20 -3.85 7.56 9.55
N GLN A 21 -3.55 7.55 8.26
CA GLN A 21 -2.51 6.69 7.72
C GLN A 21 -1.29 7.58 7.46
N GLN A 22 -0.24 7.36 8.24
CA GLN A 22 1.02 8.06 8.10
C GLN A 22 1.75 7.46 6.90
N VAL A 23 2.30 8.33 6.07
CA VAL A 23 3.15 7.91 4.96
C VAL A 23 4.53 7.59 5.52
N VAL A 24 5.04 6.42 5.16
CA VAL A 24 6.34 5.92 5.60
C VAL A 24 7.10 5.37 4.39
N LEU A 25 8.39 5.09 4.58
CA LEU A 25 9.20 4.39 3.60
C LEU A 25 9.54 3.00 4.11
N GLU A 26 9.24 1.99 3.31
CA GLU A 26 9.43 0.58 3.66
C GLU A 26 10.08 -0.18 2.51
N GLY A 27 10.59 -1.37 2.82
CA GLY A 27 11.06 -2.30 1.80
C GLY A 27 9.94 -2.59 0.79
N CYS A 28 10.26 -2.48 -0.50
CA CYS A 28 9.33 -2.83 -1.57
C CYS A 28 8.98 -4.32 -1.47
N VAL A 29 7.70 -4.65 -1.33
CA VAL A 29 7.29 -6.04 -1.11
C VAL A 29 7.26 -6.83 -2.41
N SER A 30 8.30 -7.67 -2.55
CA SER A 30 8.51 -8.78 -3.49
C SER A 30 8.92 -8.46 -4.93
N GLU A 31 9.93 -9.20 -5.36
CA GLU A 31 10.49 -9.29 -6.71
C GLU A 31 9.50 -9.92 -7.73
N ASP A 32 8.40 -10.54 -7.26
CA ASP A 32 7.40 -11.26 -8.07
C ASP A 32 6.17 -10.40 -8.46
N GLY A 33 6.16 -9.11 -8.14
CA GLY A 33 5.18 -8.15 -8.65
C GLY A 33 3.83 -8.07 -7.92
N VAL A 34 3.65 -8.77 -6.80
CA VAL A 34 2.43 -8.65 -5.98
C VAL A 34 2.60 -7.54 -4.95
N THR A 35 2.08 -6.35 -5.27
CA THR A 35 2.09 -5.22 -4.35
C THR A 35 1.12 -5.39 -3.18
N LYS A 36 1.56 -5.09 -1.95
CA LYS A 36 0.67 -5.02 -0.80
C LYS A 36 -0.17 -3.74 -0.78
N TYR A 37 -1.26 -3.78 -0.02
CA TYR A 37 -1.94 -2.56 0.40
C TYR A 37 -0.95 -1.67 1.17
N GLY A 38 -0.92 -0.38 0.86
CA GLY A 38 0.18 0.48 1.29
C GLY A 38 1.13 0.84 0.15
N GLN A 39 1.41 -0.10 -0.75
CA GLN A 39 2.48 0.00 -1.76
C GLN A 39 1.97 -0.21 -3.20
N LYS A 40 0.66 -0.06 -3.46
CA LYS A 40 0.03 -0.33 -4.76
C LYS A 40 -0.68 0.90 -5.35
N PHE A 41 -0.01 2.04 -5.28
CA PHE A 41 -0.54 3.30 -5.78
C PHE A 41 -0.72 3.27 -7.30
N LYS A 42 -1.86 3.77 -7.75
CA LYS A 42 -2.16 3.99 -9.16
C LYS A 42 -2.28 5.49 -9.42
N LYS A 43 -1.86 5.92 -10.61
CA LYS A 43 -2.20 7.24 -11.12
C LYS A 43 -3.65 7.21 -11.57
N ASP A 44 -4.48 8.03 -10.94
CA ASP A 44 -5.86 8.30 -11.34
C ASP A 44 -5.88 9.74 -11.87
N PHE A 45 -5.90 9.92 -13.19
CA PHE A 45 -5.79 11.25 -13.80
C PHE A 45 -7.08 12.04 -13.54
N VAL A 46 -6.93 13.22 -12.93
CA VAL A 46 -8.07 14.04 -12.50
C VAL A 46 -8.20 15.34 -13.31
N SER A 47 -7.22 15.69 -14.12
CA SER A 47 -7.33 16.81 -15.07
C SER A 47 -7.48 16.32 -16.51
N ALA A 48 -8.28 17.04 -17.29
CA ALA A 48 -8.56 16.69 -18.69
C ALA A 48 -7.32 16.73 -19.60
N ASP A 49 -6.32 17.53 -19.25
CA ASP A 49 -5.02 17.62 -19.91
C ASP A 49 -4.04 16.50 -19.49
N GLY A 50 -4.42 15.66 -18.52
CA GLY A 50 -3.57 14.60 -17.96
C GLY A 50 -2.39 15.12 -17.13
N LYS A 51 -2.31 16.43 -16.87
CA LYS A 51 -1.23 17.03 -16.09
C LYS A 51 -1.25 16.61 -14.62
N TYR A 52 -2.43 16.64 -14.01
CA TYR A 52 -2.63 16.32 -12.60
C TYR A 52 -3.27 14.95 -12.43
N PHE A 53 -2.75 14.19 -11.48
CA PHE A 53 -3.25 12.88 -11.09
C PHE A 53 -3.30 12.76 -9.57
N SER A 54 -4.20 11.92 -9.08
CA SER A 54 -4.16 11.43 -7.71
C SER A 54 -3.34 10.15 -7.64
N LEU A 55 -2.61 9.99 -6.54
CA LEU A 55 -1.88 8.76 -6.21
C LEU A 55 -2.74 7.93 -5.27
N ARG A 56 -3.38 6.89 -5.82
CA ARG A 56 -4.50 6.19 -5.18
C ARG A 56 -4.19 4.72 -4.90
N ASP A 57 -4.45 4.27 -3.67
CA ASP A 57 -4.52 2.86 -3.29
C ASP A 57 -5.93 2.55 -2.74
N GLY A 58 -6.76 1.87 -3.53
CA GLY A 58 -8.15 1.61 -3.14
C GLY A 58 -8.97 2.90 -3.09
N ASN A 59 -9.51 3.28 -1.93
CA ASN A 59 -10.24 4.54 -1.74
C ASN A 59 -9.39 5.61 -1.03
N TRP A 60 -8.08 5.41 -0.98
CA TRP A 60 -7.17 6.25 -0.24
C TRP A 60 -6.21 6.95 -1.18
N CYS A 61 -6.04 8.25 -1.00
CA CYS A 61 -5.24 9.11 -1.84
C CYS A 61 -4.14 9.76 -1.00
N LEU A 62 -2.92 9.72 -1.54
CA LEU A 62 -1.80 10.46 -0.99
C LEU A 62 -2.05 11.96 -1.19
N GLY A 63 -1.83 12.76 -0.14
CA GLY A 63 -1.97 14.20 -0.25
C GLY A 63 -1.19 14.99 0.78
N ALA A 64 -1.10 16.29 0.53
CA ALA A 64 -0.65 17.26 1.50
C ALA A 64 -1.59 17.30 2.71
N ASN A 65 -1.02 17.54 3.88
CA ASN A 65 -1.79 17.70 5.10
C ASN A 65 -1.17 18.82 5.94
N GLU A 66 -1.97 19.80 6.35
CA GLU A 66 -1.47 20.95 7.13
C GLU A 66 -0.82 20.55 8.47
N LYS A 67 -1.25 19.45 9.10
CA LYS A 67 -0.78 19.03 10.42
C LYS A 67 0.42 18.10 10.34
N THR A 68 0.46 17.21 9.36
CA THR A 68 1.49 16.16 9.25
C THR A 68 2.43 16.36 8.06
N GLY A 69 2.22 17.40 7.25
CA GLY A 69 2.91 17.64 5.98
C GLY A 69 2.39 16.72 4.87
N LEU A 70 2.46 15.41 5.10
CA LEU A 70 2.06 14.38 4.15
C LEU A 70 1.17 13.35 4.86
N ALA A 71 0.09 12.90 4.22
CA ALA A 71 -0.81 11.88 4.76
C ALA A 71 -1.51 11.10 3.64
N VAL A 72 -2.12 9.98 4.01
CA VAL A 72 -3.13 9.32 3.17
C VAL A 72 -4.51 9.54 3.80
N SER A 73 -5.46 10.04 3.00
CA SER A 73 -6.85 10.27 3.39
C SER A 73 -7.81 9.70 2.36
N GLN A 74 -9.11 9.66 2.66
CA GLN A 74 -10.10 9.22 1.67
C GLN A 74 -10.01 10.10 0.43
N CYS A 75 -10.02 9.48 -0.75
CA CYS A 75 -10.04 10.21 -2.00
C CYS A 75 -11.29 11.09 -2.07
N ASP A 76 -11.11 12.40 -2.28
CA ASP A 76 -12.21 13.35 -2.44
C ASP A 76 -12.45 13.74 -3.91
N GLY A 77 -11.52 13.38 -4.79
CA GLY A 77 -11.60 13.56 -6.25
C GLY A 77 -11.30 14.97 -6.74
N GLU A 78 -11.21 15.96 -5.85
CA GLU A 78 -11.20 17.38 -6.25
C GLU A 78 -10.16 18.23 -5.55
N SER A 79 -9.72 17.86 -4.35
CA SER A 79 -8.79 18.68 -3.57
C SER A 79 -7.43 18.79 -4.27
N SER A 80 -6.92 20.03 -4.37
CA SER A 80 -5.54 20.29 -4.77
C SER A 80 -4.52 19.59 -3.86
N SER A 81 -4.90 19.31 -2.61
CA SER A 81 -4.06 18.56 -1.66
C SER A 81 -3.76 17.14 -2.12
N GLN A 82 -4.68 16.51 -2.88
CA GLN A 82 -4.55 15.14 -3.40
C GLN A 82 -4.16 15.11 -4.90
N LYS A 83 -3.80 16.25 -5.46
CA LYS A 83 -3.37 16.41 -6.85
C LYS A 83 -1.86 16.52 -6.92
N TRP A 84 -1.28 15.70 -7.78
CA TRP A 84 0.16 15.60 -8.01
C TRP A 84 0.46 15.77 -9.48
N GLU A 85 1.62 16.36 -9.77
CA GLU A 85 2.21 16.38 -11.10
C GLU A 85 3.59 15.73 -11.06
N TYR A 86 3.99 15.13 -12.19
CA TYR A 86 5.34 14.63 -12.37
C TYR A 86 6.16 15.73 -13.03
N ALA A 87 7.16 16.25 -12.33
CA ALA A 87 8.07 17.26 -12.88
C ALA A 87 9.17 16.61 -13.74
N ASP A 88 9.80 17.42 -14.61
CA ASP A 88 10.80 16.96 -15.58
C ASP A 88 12.02 16.27 -14.95
N PHE A 89 12.39 16.66 -13.72
CA PHE A 89 13.48 16.06 -12.93
C PHE A 89 13.06 14.75 -12.21
N LYS A 90 11.92 14.16 -12.60
CA LYS A 90 11.29 12.99 -11.97
C LYS A 90 10.82 13.22 -10.53
N GLY A 91 10.53 14.47 -10.18
CA GLY A 91 9.90 14.85 -8.92
C GLY A 91 8.39 14.66 -8.94
N LEU A 92 7.81 14.41 -7.78
CA LEU A 92 6.37 14.47 -7.55
C LEU A 92 6.05 15.77 -6.83
N VAL A 93 5.40 16.70 -7.52
CA VAL A 93 5.03 18.02 -6.97
C VAL A 93 3.56 17.99 -6.58
N ASN A 94 3.26 18.43 -5.36
CA ASN A 94 1.90 18.56 -4.87
C ASN A 94 1.29 19.91 -5.31
N GLN A 95 0.06 19.89 -5.82
CA GLN A 95 -0.56 21.08 -6.40
C GLN A 95 -0.90 22.15 -5.35
N GLU A 96 -1.38 21.77 -4.17
CA GLU A 96 -1.77 22.73 -3.13
C GLU A 96 -0.57 23.46 -2.52
N SER A 97 0.46 22.70 -2.15
CA SER A 97 1.64 23.25 -1.47
C SER A 97 2.69 23.82 -2.43
N GLY A 98 2.71 23.36 -3.69
CA GLY A 98 3.82 23.62 -4.62
C GLY A 98 5.15 22.96 -4.21
N LEU A 99 5.13 22.06 -3.22
CA LEU A 99 6.31 21.38 -2.71
C LEU A 99 6.47 19.99 -3.31
N CYS A 100 7.69 19.47 -3.26
CA CYS A 100 8.06 18.17 -3.76
C CYS A 100 7.96 17.10 -2.67
N LEU A 101 7.55 15.90 -3.06
CA LEU A 101 7.71 14.72 -2.23
C LEU A 101 9.21 14.44 -2.04
N ASP A 102 9.63 14.39 -0.79
CA ASP A 102 11.02 14.18 -0.37
C ASP A 102 11.10 13.00 0.60
N ALA A 103 12.10 12.13 0.44
CA ALA A 103 12.30 10.95 1.27
C ALA A 103 12.68 11.25 2.74
N GLY A 104 12.99 12.50 3.08
CA GLY A 104 13.23 12.95 4.47
C GLY A 104 14.37 12.22 5.16
N GLY A 105 15.41 11.83 4.42
CA GLY A 105 16.54 11.05 4.95
C GLY A 105 16.24 9.56 5.19
N GLY A 106 15.16 9.01 4.62
CA GLY A 106 15.00 7.55 4.40
C GLY A 106 13.86 6.85 5.16
N SER A 107 13.19 7.50 6.11
CA SER A 107 12.12 6.85 6.92
C SER A 107 10.81 7.63 7.02
N LYS A 108 10.87 8.97 6.96
CA LYS A 108 9.70 9.85 7.11
C LYS A 108 9.60 10.76 5.89
N PRO A 109 8.89 10.33 4.84
CA PRO A 109 8.71 11.16 3.67
C PRO A 109 7.91 12.41 4.04
N GLN A 110 8.23 13.52 3.38
CA GLN A 110 7.70 14.84 3.67
C GLN A 110 7.48 15.65 2.39
N LEU A 111 6.84 16.80 2.53
CA LEU A 111 6.82 17.83 1.50
C LEU A 111 7.95 18.82 1.76
N TYR A 112 8.80 19.06 0.76
CA TYR A 112 9.94 19.95 0.89
C TYR A 112 10.18 20.77 -0.38
N THR A 113 11.01 21.81 -0.28
CA THR A 113 11.38 22.64 -1.43
C THR A 113 11.93 21.78 -2.56
N CYS A 114 11.46 22.03 -3.79
CA CYS A 114 11.84 21.28 -4.97
C CYS A 114 13.28 21.62 -5.42
N TYR A 115 14.11 20.58 -5.59
CA TYR A 115 15.44 20.69 -6.19
C TYR A 115 15.37 20.30 -7.67
N THR A 116 15.14 21.29 -8.53
CA THR A 116 14.81 21.08 -9.94
C THR A 116 15.99 20.70 -10.83
N ASP A 117 17.22 20.79 -10.32
CA ASP A 117 18.44 20.37 -11.02
C ASP A 117 18.64 18.84 -11.03
N GLY A 118 17.77 18.09 -10.35
CA GLY A 118 17.84 16.64 -10.25
C GLY A 118 19.01 16.14 -9.40
N SER A 119 19.69 17.01 -8.66
CA SER A 119 20.82 16.62 -7.81
C SER A 119 20.39 15.94 -6.51
N ASN A 120 19.16 16.21 -6.04
CA ASN A 120 18.64 15.65 -4.81
C ASN A 120 17.90 14.33 -5.06
N SER A 121 18.61 13.21 -4.89
CA SER A 121 18.04 11.86 -5.00
C SER A 121 16.87 11.57 -4.04
N ASN A 122 16.70 12.36 -2.96
CA ASN A 122 15.54 12.24 -2.06
C ASN A 122 14.21 12.60 -2.73
N GLN A 123 14.25 13.34 -3.85
CA GLN A 123 13.06 13.84 -4.55
C GLN A 123 12.86 13.17 -5.92
N ILE A 124 13.65 12.15 -6.23
CA ILE A 124 13.53 11.38 -7.46
C ILE A 124 12.70 10.13 -7.16
N TRP A 125 11.58 10.01 -7.84
CA TRP A 125 10.66 8.88 -7.69
C TRP A 125 10.48 8.16 -9.02
N GLU A 126 10.11 6.90 -8.96
CA GLU A 126 9.76 6.05 -10.09
C GLU A 126 8.52 5.25 -9.75
N MET A 127 7.57 5.22 -10.69
CA MET A 127 6.36 4.41 -10.55
C MET A 127 6.45 3.15 -11.40
N SER A 128 6.31 2.00 -10.75
CA SER A 128 6.23 0.72 -11.45
C SER A 128 4.82 0.45 -11.99
N LYS A 129 4.71 -0.47 -12.95
CA LYS A 129 3.40 -0.96 -13.44
C LYS A 129 2.55 -1.61 -12.35
N ALA A 130 3.19 -2.19 -11.33
CA ALA A 130 2.50 -2.81 -10.21
C ALA A 130 1.91 -1.78 -9.24
N GLY A 131 2.45 -0.54 -9.23
CA GLY A 131 1.98 0.55 -8.39
C GLY A 131 2.93 0.96 -7.27
N PHE A 132 4.12 0.36 -7.19
CA PHE A 132 5.18 0.87 -6.33
C PHE A 132 5.58 2.28 -6.75
N ILE A 133 5.65 3.20 -5.79
CA ILE A 133 6.34 4.48 -5.93
C ILE A 133 7.66 4.32 -5.19
N ARG A 134 8.75 4.18 -5.93
CA ARG A 134 10.08 3.87 -5.41
C ARG A 134 10.99 5.07 -5.57
N GLY A 135 11.72 5.46 -4.53
CA GLY A 135 12.58 6.62 -4.61
C GLY A 135 13.42 6.81 -3.36
N GLY A 136 13.99 8.00 -3.22
CA GLY A 136 14.94 8.28 -2.17
C GLY A 136 16.30 7.59 -2.37
N PRO A 137 17.24 7.84 -1.45
CA PRO A 137 18.62 7.38 -1.56
C PRO A 137 18.70 5.84 -1.46
N ASP A 138 17.86 5.25 -0.62
CA ASP A 138 17.83 3.80 -0.37
C ASP A 138 16.89 3.05 -1.33
N ARG A 139 16.27 3.75 -2.27
CA ARG A 139 15.34 3.17 -3.25
C ARG A 139 14.25 2.34 -2.57
N THR A 140 13.69 2.84 -1.46
CA THR A 140 12.56 2.24 -0.75
C THR A 140 11.24 2.62 -1.41
N CYS A 141 10.17 1.93 -1.03
CA CYS A 141 8.83 2.19 -1.55
C CYS A 141 8.05 3.08 -0.59
N LEU A 142 7.29 4.04 -1.13
CA LEU A 142 6.23 4.68 -0.38
C LEU A 142 5.25 3.63 0.09
N ASP A 143 4.92 3.77 1.35
CA ASP A 143 4.01 2.91 2.08
C ASP A 143 3.15 3.79 2.97
N PHE A 144 2.08 3.22 3.51
CA PHE A 144 1.38 3.89 4.59
C PHE A 144 1.06 2.90 5.71
N ALA A 145 1.35 3.35 6.92
CA ALA A 145 1.12 2.62 8.16
C ALA A 145 -0.03 3.28 8.93
N PRO A 146 -0.81 2.50 9.70
CA PRO A 146 -1.72 3.10 10.68
C PRO A 146 -0.92 3.93 11.68
N VAL A 147 -1.43 5.10 12.07
CA VAL A 147 -0.78 6.01 13.04
C VAL A 147 -0.62 5.40 14.44
N SER A 148 -1.40 4.36 14.77
CA SER A 148 -1.23 3.59 16.01
C SER A 148 -1.47 2.10 15.77
N ASP A 149 -0.84 1.26 16.60
CA ASP A 149 -1.18 -0.15 16.66
C ASP A 149 -2.69 -0.30 16.86
N ALA A 150 -3.30 -1.12 16.01
CA ALA A 150 -4.71 -1.47 16.05
C ALA A 150 -4.81 -2.76 16.87
N PRO A 151 -4.99 -2.71 18.21
CA PRO A 151 -5.01 -3.91 19.02
C PRO A 151 -6.11 -4.85 18.53
N LEU A 152 -5.71 -6.08 18.23
CA LEU A 152 -6.60 -7.11 17.75
C LEU A 152 -7.24 -7.84 18.92
N SER A 153 -8.48 -8.27 18.72
CA SER A 153 -9.24 -9.07 19.67
C SER A 153 -10.01 -10.15 18.93
N ALA A 154 -10.16 -11.32 19.56
CA ALA A 154 -11.06 -12.36 19.09
C ALA A 154 -12.46 -12.10 19.65
N VAL A 155 -13.42 -11.74 18.79
CA VAL A 155 -14.81 -11.45 19.15
C VAL A 155 -15.76 -12.46 18.50
N GLN A 156 -17.03 -12.48 18.90
CA GLN A 156 -18.03 -13.24 18.14
C GLN A 156 -18.09 -12.72 16.71
N CYS A 157 -18.16 -13.61 15.70
CA CYS A 157 -18.15 -13.17 14.30
C CYS A 157 -19.29 -12.22 13.94
N SER A 158 -20.45 -12.33 14.60
CA SER A 158 -21.57 -11.37 14.46
C SER A 158 -21.25 -9.97 14.99
N GLN A 159 -20.27 -9.84 15.87
CA GLN A 159 -19.82 -8.59 16.49
C GLN A 159 -18.52 -8.07 15.85
N ALA A 160 -17.92 -8.85 14.95
CA ALA A 160 -16.71 -8.44 14.25
C ALA A 160 -17.04 -7.31 13.27
N LYS A 161 -16.22 -6.26 13.29
CA LYS A 161 -16.33 -5.18 12.30
C LYS A 161 -15.82 -5.64 10.94
N ASN A 162 -16.45 -5.14 9.87
CA ASN A 162 -16.09 -5.43 8.48
C ASN A 162 -14.70 -4.86 8.11
N PHE A 163 -13.65 -5.54 8.58
CA PHE A 163 -12.28 -5.33 8.12
C PHE A 163 -11.95 -6.34 7.02
N ARG A 164 -11.25 -5.85 5.99
CA ARG A 164 -10.71 -6.68 4.92
C ARG A 164 -9.32 -7.16 5.35
N TRP A 165 -9.25 -8.42 5.73
CA TRP A 165 -7.99 -9.11 5.95
C TRP A 165 -7.41 -9.57 4.62
N VAL A 166 -6.11 -9.41 4.46
CA VAL A 166 -5.35 -9.98 3.34
C VAL A 166 -4.18 -10.75 3.92
N ILE A 167 -3.88 -11.92 3.35
CA ILE A 167 -2.69 -12.66 3.72
C ILE A 167 -1.50 -11.90 3.15
N TYR A 168 -0.61 -11.44 4.02
CA TYR A 168 0.59 -10.73 3.63
C TYR A 168 1.75 -11.72 3.49
N LYS A 169 2.36 -11.77 2.30
CA LYS A 169 3.37 -12.78 1.91
C LYS A 169 2.88 -14.21 2.20
N PRO A 170 1.86 -14.72 1.47
CA PRO A 170 1.44 -16.10 1.65
C PRO A 170 2.64 -17.01 1.43
N PHE A 171 3.07 -17.69 2.49
CA PHE A 171 4.05 -18.75 2.37
C PHE A 171 3.28 -20.00 1.98
N GLU A 172 3.61 -20.55 0.82
CA GLU A 172 3.17 -21.88 0.43
C GLU A 172 4.31 -22.86 0.74
N PRO A 173 4.12 -23.79 1.68
CA PRO A 173 5.08 -24.85 1.94
C PRO A 173 5.41 -25.62 0.65
N LEU A 174 6.65 -26.10 0.53
CA LEU A 174 7.07 -26.89 -0.63
C LEU A 174 6.14 -28.09 -0.83
N GLU A 175 5.72 -28.71 0.26
CA GLU A 175 4.81 -29.85 0.30
C GLU A 175 3.44 -29.51 -0.31
N THR A 176 2.87 -28.35 0.01
CA THR A 176 1.58 -27.88 -0.55
C THR A 176 1.69 -27.63 -2.05
N ARG A 177 2.77 -26.97 -2.48
CA ARG A 177 3.03 -26.73 -3.90
C ARG A 177 3.22 -28.03 -4.68
N LEU A 178 4.03 -28.96 -4.16
CA LEU A 178 4.23 -30.28 -4.77
C LEU A 178 2.93 -31.08 -4.83
N TYR A 179 2.07 -30.96 -3.82
CA TYR A 179 0.76 -31.60 -3.80
C TYR A 179 -0.14 -31.04 -4.91
N HIS A 180 -0.26 -29.71 -5.04
CA HIS A 180 -1.05 -29.10 -6.11
C HIS A 180 -0.51 -29.40 -7.51
N GLU A 181 0.81 -29.40 -7.69
CA GLU A 181 1.44 -29.84 -8.95
C GLU A 181 1.10 -31.31 -9.26
N ALA A 182 1.03 -32.18 -8.24
CA ALA A 182 0.63 -33.56 -8.41
C ALA A 182 -0.86 -33.71 -8.71
N GLU A 183 -1.74 -32.89 -8.13
CA GLU A 183 -3.18 -32.85 -8.46
C GLU A 183 -3.44 -32.52 -9.93
N GLU A 184 -2.72 -31.52 -10.46
CA GLU A 184 -2.85 -31.13 -11.85
C GLU A 184 -2.28 -32.19 -12.81
N LYS A 185 -1.11 -32.75 -12.46
CA LYS A 185 -0.34 -33.61 -13.37
C LYS A 185 -0.70 -35.10 -13.27
N TYR A 186 -1.15 -35.56 -12.11
CA TYR A 186 -1.41 -36.97 -11.82
C TYR A 186 -2.71 -37.20 -11.03
N PRO A 187 -3.86 -36.66 -11.50
CA PRO A 187 -5.12 -36.73 -10.74
C PRO A 187 -5.58 -38.17 -10.44
N ALA A 188 -5.29 -39.12 -11.33
CA ALA A 188 -5.65 -40.53 -11.15
C ALA A 188 -4.83 -41.24 -10.06
N VAL A 189 -3.59 -40.81 -9.82
CA VAL A 189 -2.72 -41.39 -8.78
C VAL A 189 -3.22 -40.98 -7.40
N LEU A 190 -3.58 -39.71 -7.25
CA LEU A 190 -4.11 -39.17 -5.99
C LEU A 190 -5.51 -39.72 -5.67
N ALA A 191 -6.39 -39.88 -6.67
CA ALA A 191 -7.69 -40.50 -6.48
C ALA A 191 -7.62 -41.97 -6.02
N SER A 192 -6.52 -42.67 -6.32
CA SER A 192 -6.28 -44.05 -5.84
C SER A 192 -5.64 -44.11 -4.45
N ALA A 193 -5.11 -43.00 -3.93
CA ALA A 193 -4.48 -42.91 -2.63
C ALA A 193 -5.45 -42.56 -1.49
N ASP A 194 -6.65 -42.06 -1.81
CA ASP A 194 -7.75 -41.75 -0.86
C ASP A 194 -8.62 -42.97 -0.52
N VAL A 195 -8.23 -44.17 -0.95
CA VAL A 195 -8.96 -45.42 -0.67
C VAL A 195 -8.19 -46.23 0.39
N ASP A 196 -8.32 -45.82 1.65
CA ASP A 196 -8.13 -46.66 2.85
C ASP A 196 -8.86 -46.05 4.06
#